data_AF-A0A7X5FQM6-F1
#
_entry.id   AF-A0A7X5FQM6-F1
#
_cell.length_a   1.000
_cell.length_b   1.000
_cell.length_c   1.000
_cell.angle_alpha   90.00
_cell.angle_beta   90.00
_cell.angle_gamma   90.00
#
_symmetry.space_group_name_H-M   'P 1'
#
loop_
_entity.id
_entity.type
_entity.pdbx_description
1 polymer ?
#
loop_
_entity_poly.entity_id
_entity_poly.type
_entity_poly.pdbx_seq_one_letter_code
_entity_poly.pdbx_strand_id
1 'polypeptide(L)'
;MRFLCVNCSYIYDESLGEESDGIDAGTGIDEISEEVHCPSCDGSFEDFSPIEDEVLYAENPKYLNQIEKEHIPSIVYQDSERVEVQIGEEMHPVGDDNRITSIYLVDEEGHIVEEIFIMEEEDPVAEFDISGLDSYEIRASCSRHGLWSTGLLEVE
;
A
#
# COMPACT_ATOMS: atom_id res chain seq x y z
N MET A 1 1.37 1.20 -7.18
CA MET A 1 2.29 2.31 -6.87
C MET A 1 1.80 3.61 -7.53
N ARG A 2 2.19 4.79 -7.02
CA ARG A 2 1.87 6.10 -7.64
C ARG A 2 3.14 6.80 -8.09
N PHE A 3 3.06 7.50 -9.22
CA PHE A 3 4.20 8.20 -9.80
C PHE A 3 3.85 9.62 -10.22
N LEU A 4 4.69 10.58 -9.87
CA LEU A 4 4.58 11.98 -10.25
C LEU A 4 5.41 12.25 -11.50
N CYS A 5 4.78 12.74 -12.55
CA CYS A 5 5.51 13.37 -13.65
C CYS A 5 6.23 14.62 -13.13
N VAL A 6 7.56 14.64 -13.16
CA VAL A 6 8.34 15.76 -12.61
C VAL A 6 8.23 17.04 -13.46
N ASN A 7 7.74 16.91 -14.70
CA ASN A 7 7.56 18.03 -15.62
C ASN A 7 6.24 18.81 -15.39
N CYS A 8 5.17 18.12 -15.02
CA CYS A 8 3.82 18.72 -14.97
C CYS A 8 2.99 18.35 -13.74
N SER A 9 3.50 17.48 -12.87
CA SER A 9 2.84 17.01 -11.65
C SER A 9 1.56 16.19 -11.87
N TYR A 10 1.35 15.66 -13.08
CA TYR A 10 0.37 14.58 -13.28
C TYR A 10 0.78 13.34 -12.47
N ILE A 11 -0.21 12.65 -11.90
CA ILE A 11 -0.01 11.43 -11.10
C ILE A 11 -0.53 10.24 -11.89
N TYR A 12 0.35 9.31 -12.20
CA TYR A 12 -0.03 7.98 -12.66
C TYR A 12 -0.21 7.05 -11.46
N ASP A 13 -1.40 6.47 -11.29
CA ASP A 13 -1.71 5.49 -10.26
C ASP A 13 -1.93 4.14 -10.94
N GLU A 14 -1.01 3.19 -10.73
CA GLU A 14 -1.08 1.87 -11.36
C GLU A 14 -2.39 1.15 -11.03
N SER A 15 -2.98 1.38 -9.85
CA SER A 15 -4.25 0.73 -9.47
C SER A 15 -5.44 1.23 -10.29
N LEU A 16 -5.31 2.41 -10.90
CA LEU A 16 -6.34 3.00 -11.75
C LEU A 16 -6.04 2.81 -13.24
N GLY A 17 -4.76 2.74 -13.62
CA GLY A 17 -4.33 2.76 -15.02
C GLY A 17 -4.63 4.12 -15.69
N GLU A 18 -4.67 4.12 -17.02
CA GLU A 18 -5.06 5.27 -17.85
C GLU A 18 -5.79 4.76 -19.11
N GLU A 19 -7.10 4.50 -18.96
CA GLU A 19 -7.95 3.92 -20.03
C GLU A 19 -7.92 4.76 -21.31
N SER A 20 -7.78 6.09 -21.18
CA SER A 20 -7.77 6.99 -22.33
C SER A 20 -6.55 6.79 -23.24
N ASP A 21 -5.45 6.29 -22.67
CA ASP A 21 -4.21 5.95 -23.36
C ASP A 21 -4.02 4.43 -23.53
N GLY A 22 -5.04 3.63 -23.19
CA GLY A 22 -5.03 2.17 -23.33
C GLY A 22 -4.18 1.46 -22.28
N ILE A 23 -3.95 2.09 -21.12
CA ILE A 23 -3.27 1.48 -19.98
C ILE A 23 -4.33 0.93 -19.03
N ASP A 24 -4.40 -0.39 -18.86
CA ASP A 24 -5.36 -1.04 -17.97
C ASP A 24 -4.98 -0.85 -16.48
N ALA A 25 -5.97 -0.88 -15.59
CA ALA A 25 -5.74 -0.91 -14.14
C ALA A 25 -4.87 -2.12 -13.73
N GLY A 26 -3.89 -1.88 -12.87
CA GLY A 26 -2.86 -2.84 -12.44
C GLY A 26 -1.60 -2.86 -13.31
N THR A 27 -1.52 -2.07 -14.39
CA THR A 27 -0.32 -2.01 -15.25
C THR A 27 0.81 -1.28 -14.53
N GLY A 28 1.95 -1.94 -14.32
CA GLY A 28 3.13 -1.32 -13.71
C GLY A 28 3.73 -0.21 -14.58
N ILE A 29 4.37 0.81 -14.00
CA ILE A 29 5.01 1.88 -14.79
C ILE A 29 6.07 1.34 -15.76
N ASP A 30 6.77 0.28 -15.36
CA ASP A 30 7.79 -0.39 -16.16
C ASP A 30 7.20 -1.26 -17.29
N GLU A 31 5.88 -1.49 -17.27
CA GLU A 31 5.15 -2.25 -18.29
C GLU A 31 4.52 -1.33 -19.36
N ILE A 32 4.55 -0.01 -19.15
CA ILE A 32 3.98 0.97 -20.08
C ILE A 32 4.84 1.06 -21.33
N SER A 33 4.18 1.04 -22.50
CA SER A 33 4.86 1.21 -23.79
C SER A 33 5.54 2.58 -23.87
N GLU A 34 6.78 2.61 -24.39
CA GLU A 34 7.54 3.85 -24.66
C GLU A 34 6.82 4.82 -25.63
N GLU A 35 5.81 4.34 -26.37
CA GLU A 35 4.98 5.18 -27.26
C GLU A 35 3.88 5.95 -26.52
N VAL A 36 3.58 5.57 -25.27
CA VAL A 36 2.60 6.27 -24.44
C VAL A 36 3.31 7.41 -23.71
N HIS A 37 2.68 8.58 -23.70
CA HIS A 37 3.23 9.80 -23.13
C HIS A 37 2.34 10.31 -21.99
N CYS A 38 2.91 11.15 -21.14
CA CYS A 38 2.14 11.81 -20.08
C CYS A 38 0.92 12.55 -20.68
N PRO A 39 -0.32 12.23 -20.30
CA PRO A 39 -1.51 12.84 -20.90
C PRO A 39 -1.64 14.34 -20.64
N SER A 40 -0.90 14.85 -19.64
CA SER A 40 -0.92 16.27 -19.28
C SER A 40 0.11 17.11 -20.03
N CYS A 41 1.29 16.57 -20.35
CA CYS A 41 2.40 17.36 -20.91
C CYS A 41 3.15 16.71 -22.07
N ASP A 42 2.72 15.54 -22.54
CA ASP A 42 3.34 14.79 -23.64
C ASP A 42 4.80 14.36 -23.34
N GLY A 43 5.17 14.35 -22.05
CA GLY A 43 6.49 13.90 -21.58
C GLY A 43 6.64 12.38 -21.61
N SER A 44 7.87 11.89 -21.49
CA SER A 44 8.12 10.44 -21.40
C SER A 44 7.70 9.90 -20.03
N PHE A 45 7.32 8.62 -19.94
CA PHE A 45 7.14 7.96 -18.64
C PHE A 45 8.45 7.83 -17.86
N GLU A 46 9.61 7.97 -18.51
CA GLU A 46 10.91 8.08 -17.82
C GLU A 46 11.02 9.35 -16.94
N ASP A 47 10.19 10.37 -17.18
CA ASP A 47 10.14 11.60 -16.38
C ASP A 47 9.27 11.44 -15.11
N PHE A 48 8.78 10.25 -14.84
CA PHE A 48 7.98 9.98 -13.65
C PHE A 48 8.87 9.49 -12.51
N SER A 49 8.63 10.03 -11.32
CA SER A 49 9.27 9.61 -10.09
C SER A 49 8.24 8.94 -9.19
N PRO A 50 8.56 7.85 -8.49
CA PRO A 50 7.66 7.28 -7.50
C PRO A 50 7.31 8.34 -6.45
N ILE A 51 6.04 8.36 -6.06
CA ILE A 51 5.56 9.12 -4.90
C ILE A 51 5.48 8.11 -3.77
N GLU A 52 6.24 8.36 -2.71
CA GLU A 52 6.02 7.67 -1.45
C GLU A 52 4.79 8.32 -0.78
N ASP A 53 3.74 7.53 -0.56
CA ASP A 53 2.66 7.96 0.32
C ASP A 53 3.23 8.15 1.73
N GLU A 54 2.82 9.22 2.41
CA GLU A 54 3.21 9.44 3.80
C GLU A 54 2.69 8.27 4.65
N VAL A 55 3.61 7.52 5.25
CA VAL A 55 3.29 6.41 6.14
C VAL A 55 2.94 6.97 7.51
N LEU A 56 1.71 6.71 7.94
CA LEU A 56 1.20 7.10 9.24
C LEU A 56 1.50 6.01 10.26
N TYR A 57 2.20 6.40 11.32
CA TYR A 57 2.53 5.54 12.46
C TYR A 57 1.71 5.95 13.68
N ALA A 58 1.53 5.02 14.62
CA ALA A 58 0.97 5.35 15.92
C ALA A 58 1.78 6.47 16.59
N GLU A 59 1.13 7.55 17.00
CA GLU A 59 1.80 8.57 17.81
C GLU A 59 2.28 7.97 19.15
N ASN A 60 1.48 7.06 19.67
CA ASN A 60 1.79 6.30 20.88
C ASN A 60 1.20 4.89 20.80
N PRO A 61 2.01 3.85 20.54
CA PRO A 61 1.52 2.47 20.39
C PRO A 61 0.77 1.92 21.61
N LYS A 62 0.92 2.55 22.79
CA LYS A 62 0.21 2.15 24.01
C LYS A 62 -1.19 2.76 24.14
N TYR A 63 -1.44 3.86 23.43
CA TYR A 63 -2.65 4.67 23.57
C TYR A 63 -3.14 5.12 22.20
N LEU A 64 -3.71 4.17 21.45
CA LEU A 64 -4.28 4.44 20.14
C LEU A 64 -5.58 5.25 20.28
N ASN A 65 -5.72 6.28 19.46
CA ASN A 65 -6.97 6.99 19.24
C ASN A 65 -7.92 6.16 18.34
N GLN A 66 -9.16 6.62 18.13
CA GLN A 66 -10.15 5.82 17.37
C GLN A 66 -9.71 5.53 15.93
N ILE A 67 -9.12 6.51 15.24
CA ILE A 67 -8.71 6.30 13.85
C ILE A 67 -7.51 5.35 13.79
N GLU A 68 -6.54 5.49 14.69
CA GLU A 68 -5.39 4.59 14.79
C GLU A 68 -5.82 3.14 15.06
N LYS A 69 -6.79 2.95 15.96
CA LYS A 69 -7.34 1.62 16.27
C LYS A 69 -8.01 0.93 15.09
N GLU A 70 -8.50 1.70 14.11
CA GLU A 70 -9.16 1.17 12.93
C GLU A 70 -8.20 0.96 11.76
N HIS A 71 -7.00 1.56 11.79
CA HIS A 71 -6.12 1.59 10.61
C HIS A 71 -4.74 0.99 10.82
N ILE A 72 -4.21 1.02 12.04
CA ILE A 72 -2.92 0.40 12.33
C ILE A 72 -3.09 -1.11 12.19
N PRO A 73 -2.28 -1.78 11.35
CA PRO A 73 -2.35 -3.23 11.24
C PRO A 73 -2.09 -3.89 12.60
N SER A 74 -2.89 -4.89 12.93
CA SER A 74 -2.82 -5.64 14.18
C SER A 74 -2.38 -7.06 13.87
N ILE A 75 -1.25 -7.46 14.46
CA ILE A 75 -0.72 -8.82 14.32
C ILE A 75 -1.59 -9.77 15.14
N VAL A 76 -2.25 -10.71 14.47
CA VAL A 76 -3.11 -11.72 15.13
C VAL A 76 -2.39 -13.04 15.34
N TYR A 77 -1.36 -13.31 14.53
CA TYR A 77 -0.47 -14.46 14.65
C TYR A 77 0.90 -14.15 14.04
N GLN A 78 1.97 -14.66 14.65
CA GLN A 78 3.32 -14.60 14.11
C GLN A 78 4.12 -15.82 14.57
N ASP A 79 4.92 -16.38 13.67
CA ASP A 79 6.04 -17.28 13.94
C ASP A 79 7.22 -16.93 13.02
N SER A 80 8.22 -17.80 12.91
CA SER A 80 9.42 -17.54 12.09
C SER A 80 9.21 -17.67 10.57
N GLU A 81 8.05 -18.14 10.13
CA GLU A 81 7.76 -18.42 8.72
C GLU A 81 6.60 -17.56 8.19
N ARG A 82 5.62 -17.20 9.03
CA ARG A 82 4.44 -16.44 8.60
C ARG A 82 3.93 -15.45 9.63
N VAL A 83 3.24 -14.43 9.12
CA VAL A 83 2.46 -13.47 9.90
C VAL A 83 1.05 -13.40 9.37
N GLU A 84 0.07 -13.37 10.27
CA GLU A 84 -1.33 -13.09 9.95
C GLU A 84 -1.72 -11.75 10.59
N VAL A 85 -2.41 -10.90 9.82
CA VAL A 85 -2.79 -9.55 10.24
C VAL A 85 -4.26 -9.28 9.96
N GLN A 86 -4.86 -8.43 10.79
CA GLN A 86 -6.10 -7.72 10.49
C GLN A 86 -5.84 -6.21 10.54
N ILE A 87 -6.58 -5.42 9.77
CA ILE A 87 -6.40 -3.96 9.82
C ILE A 87 -7.29 -3.34 10.90
N GLY A 88 -6.61 -2.78 11.90
CA GLY A 88 -7.20 -2.23 13.12
C GLY A 88 -7.27 -3.23 14.27
N GLU A 89 -7.02 -2.78 15.51
CA GLU A 89 -7.47 -3.47 16.73
C GLU A 89 -9.00 -3.61 16.74
N GLU A 90 -9.67 -2.56 16.27
CA GLU A 90 -11.09 -2.55 15.94
C GLU A 90 -11.18 -2.62 14.41
N MET A 91 -11.66 -3.75 13.88
CA MET A 91 -11.60 -4.02 12.44
C MET A 91 -12.15 -2.86 11.60
N HIS A 92 -11.36 -2.39 10.64
CA HIS A 92 -11.75 -1.32 9.73
C HIS A 92 -13.05 -1.70 8.99
N PRO A 93 -13.99 -0.76 8.78
CA PRO A 93 -15.19 -1.02 8.00
C PRO A 93 -14.89 -1.45 6.55
N VAL A 94 -15.78 -2.29 6.02
CA VAL A 94 -15.81 -2.73 4.61
C VAL A 94 -16.79 -1.87 3.79
N GLY A 95 -16.68 -1.92 2.47
CA GLY A 95 -17.61 -1.28 1.53
C GLY A 95 -16.95 -0.30 0.53
N ASP A 96 -17.78 0.32 -0.31
CA ASP A 96 -17.29 1.03 -1.50
C ASP A 96 -16.56 2.35 -1.18
N ASP A 97 -17.06 3.12 -0.22
CA ASP A 97 -16.62 4.51 -0.01
C ASP A 97 -15.45 4.65 0.99
N ASN A 98 -15.27 3.69 1.90
CA ASN A 98 -14.24 3.70 2.95
C ASN A 98 -13.82 2.28 3.29
N ARG A 99 -12.74 1.81 2.67
CA ARG A 99 -12.20 0.46 2.87
C ARG A 99 -10.69 0.46 2.84
N ILE A 100 -10.12 -0.62 3.34
CA ILE A 100 -8.74 -0.99 3.02
C ILE A 100 -8.73 -1.49 1.59
N THR A 101 -7.80 -0.97 0.78
CA THR A 101 -7.64 -1.35 -0.63
C THR A 101 -6.52 -2.36 -0.81
N SER A 102 -5.46 -2.23 0.00
CA SER A 102 -4.27 -3.08 -0.08
C SER A 102 -3.61 -3.22 1.29
N ILE A 103 -2.97 -4.36 1.50
CA ILE A 103 -2.09 -4.65 2.65
C ILE A 103 -0.72 -5.07 2.09
N TYR A 104 0.35 -4.57 2.69
CA TYR A 104 1.72 -4.73 2.20
C TYR A 104 2.60 -5.39 3.25
N LEU A 105 3.45 -6.32 2.80
CA LEU A 105 4.65 -6.73 3.52
C LEU A 105 5.83 -5.92 3.00
N VAL A 106 6.58 -5.30 3.92
CA VAL A 106 7.71 -4.44 3.62
C VAL A 106 8.94 -4.92 4.40
N ASP A 107 10.10 -4.95 3.75
CA ASP A 107 11.37 -5.32 4.39
C ASP A 107 11.97 -4.17 5.24
N GLU A 108 13.09 -4.44 5.90
CA GLU A 108 13.79 -3.47 6.74
C GLU A 108 14.37 -2.25 5.98
N GLU A 109 14.57 -2.38 4.66
CA GLU A 109 15.04 -1.32 3.78
C GLU A 109 13.88 -0.47 3.25
N GLY A 110 12.63 -0.86 3.50
CA GLY A 110 11.43 -0.18 3.06
C GLY A 110 10.91 -0.65 1.70
N HIS A 111 11.48 -1.71 1.12
CA HIS A 111 11.00 -2.27 -0.13
C HIS A 111 9.76 -3.14 0.09
N ILE A 112 8.80 -3.04 -0.83
CA ILE A 112 7.62 -3.88 -0.83
C ILE A 112 8.03 -5.29 -1.26
N VAL A 113 7.85 -6.25 -0.36
CA VAL A 113 8.07 -7.69 -0.62
C VAL A 113 6.85 -8.30 -1.28
N GLU A 114 5.65 -7.95 -0.78
CA GLU A 114 4.38 -8.45 -1.29
C GLU A 114 3.26 -7.43 -1.06
N GLU A 115 2.31 -7.36 -2.00
CA GLU A 115 1.07 -6.57 -1.90
C GLU A 115 -0.13 -7.50 -2.11
N ILE A 116 -1.09 -7.43 -1.19
CA ILE A 116 -2.38 -8.12 -1.29
C ILE A 116 -3.47 -7.07 -1.46
N PHE A 117 -4.19 -7.13 -2.58
CA PHE A 117 -5.37 -6.32 -2.83
C PHE A 117 -6.59 -6.87 -2.09
N ILE A 118 -7.36 -6.00 -1.44
CA ILE A 118 -8.58 -6.35 -0.71
C ILE A 118 -9.80 -5.94 -1.54
N MET A 119 -10.65 -6.91 -1.86
CA MET A 119 -11.89 -6.67 -2.62
C MET A 119 -12.94 -5.96 -1.75
N GLU A 120 -13.94 -5.33 -2.39
CA GLU A 120 -14.85 -4.37 -1.73
C GLU A 120 -15.67 -4.95 -0.56
N GLU A 121 -15.98 -6.25 -0.61
CA GLU A 121 -16.76 -6.98 0.39
C GLU A 121 -15.90 -7.93 1.25
N GLU A 122 -14.57 -7.91 1.09
CA GLU A 122 -13.66 -8.76 1.85
C GLU A 122 -13.26 -8.10 3.18
N ASP A 123 -13.10 -8.94 4.21
CA ASP A 123 -12.55 -8.48 5.48
C ASP A 123 -11.07 -8.09 5.26
N PRO A 124 -10.59 -6.98 5.88
CA PRO A 124 -9.25 -6.48 5.66
C PRO A 124 -8.23 -7.28 6.48
N VAL A 125 -7.98 -8.51 6.04
CA VAL A 125 -7.03 -9.46 6.64
C VAL A 125 -6.04 -9.96 5.59
N ALA A 126 -4.84 -10.32 6.03
CA ALA A 126 -3.81 -10.88 5.16
C ALA A 126 -2.94 -11.90 5.91
N GLU A 127 -2.39 -12.84 5.17
CA GLU A 127 -1.31 -13.74 5.60
C GLU A 127 -0.13 -13.52 4.67
N PHE A 128 1.07 -13.42 5.23
CA PHE A 128 2.32 -13.28 4.46
C PHE A 128 3.34 -14.32 4.90
N ASP A 129 4.16 -14.77 3.95
CA ASP A 129 5.39 -15.52 4.22
C ASP A 129 6.50 -14.51 4.59
N ILE A 130 7.03 -14.65 5.81
CA ILE A 130 8.15 -13.83 6.31
C ILE A 130 9.43 -14.65 6.44
N SER A 131 9.46 -15.85 5.84
CA SER A 131 10.59 -16.74 5.98
C SER A 131 11.84 -16.12 5.34
N GLY A 132 12.91 -16.01 6.13
CA GLY A 132 14.17 -15.42 5.68
C GLY A 132 14.27 -13.89 5.83
N LEU A 133 13.27 -13.24 6.40
CA LEU A 133 13.39 -11.85 6.89
C LEU A 133 13.91 -11.86 8.33
N ASP A 134 14.75 -10.88 8.66
CA ASP A 134 15.16 -10.62 10.05
C ASP A 134 14.16 -9.68 10.75
N SER A 135 13.67 -8.69 10.02
CA SER A 135 12.62 -7.76 10.44
C SER A 135 11.75 -7.35 9.27
N TYR A 136 10.52 -6.91 9.55
CA TYR A 136 9.53 -6.54 8.55
C TYR A 136 8.56 -5.47 9.07
N GLU A 137 7.85 -4.83 8.18
CA GLU A 137 6.80 -3.85 8.47
C GLU A 137 5.54 -4.25 7.70
N ILE A 138 4.37 -4.12 8.34
CA ILE A 138 3.09 -4.28 7.66
C ILE A 138 2.49 -2.90 7.45
N ARG A 139 2.09 -2.61 6.21
CA ARG A 139 1.37 -1.38 5.86
C ARG A 139 -0.02 -1.68 5.33
N ALA A 140 -0.95 -0.75 5.51
CA ALA A 140 -2.31 -0.85 4.97
C ALA A 140 -2.76 0.46 4.37
N SER A 141 -3.25 0.41 3.12
CA SER A 141 -3.80 1.57 2.43
C SER A 141 -5.31 1.63 2.63
N CYS A 142 -5.80 2.76 3.14
CA CYS A 142 -7.23 3.08 3.23
C CYS A 142 -7.61 4.09 2.14
N SER A 143 -8.73 3.85 1.45
CA SER A 143 -9.20 4.70 0.33
C SER A 143 -9.45 6.16 0.72
N ARG A 144 -9.56 6.47 2.01
CA ARG A 144 -9.82 7.83 2.53
C ARG A 144 -8.78 8.37 3.48
N HIS A 145 -8.07 7.49 4.19
CA HIS A 145 -7.26 7.89 5.35
C HIS A 145 -5.77 7.62 5.15
N GLY A 146 -5.33 7.26 3.94
CA GLY A 146 -3.92 7.13 3.61
C GLY A 146 -3.32 5.78 4.01
N LEU A 147 -1.99 5.75 4.15
CA LEU A 147 -1.19 4.56 4.39
C LEU A 147 -0.78 4.47 5.86
N TRP A 148 -1.08 3.36 6.52
CA TRP A 148 -0.87 3.16 7.96
C TRP A 148 0.07 1.99 8.22
N SER A 149 0.81 2.03 9.32
CA SER A 149 1.88 1.07 9.58
C SER A 149 1.98 0.59 11.03
N THR A 150 2.42 -0.66 11.18
CA THR A 150 2.87 -1.25 12.45
C THR A 150 4.16 -0.61 13.00
N GLY A 151 4.95 0.02 12.13
CA GLY A 151 6.39 0.18 12.35
C GLY A 151 7.14 -1.14 12.13
N LEU A 152 8.47 -1.07 12.24
CA LEU A 152 9.33 -2.24 12.08
C LEU A 152 9.15 -3.23 13.23
N LEU A 153 8.96 -4.51 12.88
CA LEU A 153 8.78 -5.65 13.77
C LEU A 153 9.92 -6.65 13.53
N GLU A 154 10.36 -7.31 14.59
CA GLU A 154 11.35 -8.39 14.50
C GLU A 154 10.64 -9.73 14.30
N VAL A 155 11.27 -10.66 13.58
CA VAL A 155 10.78 -12.04 13.48
C VAL A 155 11.06 -12.78 14.80
N GLU A 156 10.04 -13.43 15.39
CA GLU A 156 10.12 -14.16 16.66
C GLU A 156 10.60 -15.62 16.52
#